data_AF-A0A8X6RY84-F1
#
_entry.id   AF-A0A8X6RY84-F1
#
_cell.length_a   1.000
_cell.length_b   1.000
_cell.length_c   1.000
_cell.angle_alpha   90.00
_cell.angle_beta   90.00
_cell.angle_gamma   90.00
#
_symmetry.space_group_name_H-M   'P 1'
#
loop_
_entity.id
_entity.type
_entity.pdbx_description
1 polymer ?
#
loop_
_entity_poly.entity_id
_entity_poly.type
_entity_poly.pdbx_seq_one_letter_code
_entity_poly.pdbx_strand_id
1 'polypeptide(L)'
;MISSSAVVFFLCFFSKNDQISRIKQRSAFDHVSNFDRRRIVVCRDYRLSFRQIGSRVGRNQTTVMRICDRWMQEGTTDRRGRSHPPQCTPSSDDRRIVHMAVTNRSVTSRTVAQNIESVTHHSVSVRTI
;
A
#
# COMPACT_ATOMS: atom_id res chain seq x y z
N MET A 1 12.17 8.75 39.09
CA MET A 1 10.92 9.45 38.71
C MET A 1 11.01 9.76 37.22
N ILE A 2 10.48 8.89 36.36
CA ILE A 2 10.42 9.12 34.92
C ILE A 2 8.96 9.49 34.64
N SER A 3 8.78 10.68 34.06
CA SER A 3 7.52 11.39 33.86
C SER A 3 6.37 10.49 33.38
N SER A 4 5.25 10.51 34.13
CA SER A 4 3.98 9.83 33.82
C SER A 4 3.47 10.08 32.39
N SER A 5 3.95 11.12 31.71
CA SER A 5 3.53 11.48 30.36
C SER A 5 3.94 10.46 29.29
N ALA A 6 5.06 9.74 29.46
CA ALA A 6 5.51 8.74 28.48
C ALA A 6 4.69 7.44 28.54
N VAL A 7 4.22 7.08 29.73
CA VAL A 7 3.41 5.87 29.96
C VAL A 7 1.99 6.04 29.39
N VAL A 8 1.43 7.25 29.47
CA VAL A 8 0.15 7.60 28.84
C VAL A 8 0.26 7.58 27.30
N PHE A 9 1.41 8.00 26.73
CA PHE A 9 1.63 7.93 25.28
C PHE A 9 1.64 6.50 24.76
N PHE A 10 2.29 5.56 25.46
CA PHE A 10 2.39 4.16 25.02
C PHE A 10 1.10 3.36 25.26
N LEU A 11 0.36 3.63 26.35
CA LEU A 11 -1.00 3.11 26.53
C LEU A 11 -1.97 3.66 25.48
N CYS A 12 -1.86 4.95 25.13
CA CYS A 12 -2.67 5.53 24.04
C CYS A 12 -2.37 4.96 22.67
N PHE A 13 -1.13 4.51 22.40
CA PHE A 13 -0.78 3.92 21.10
C PHE A 13 -1.37 2.52 20.93
N PHE A 14 -1.34 1.70 21.99
CA PHE A 14 -1.87 0.33 21.93
C PHE A 14 -3.39 0.23 22.15
N SER A 15 -3.98 1.14 22.94
CA SER A 15 -5.44 1.19 23.18
C SER A 15 -6.25 1.87 22.05
N LYS A 16 -5.59 2.42 21.02
CA LYS A 16 -6.26 3.00 19.83
C LYS A 16 -6.48 2.00 18.69
N ASN A 17 -6.36 0.69 18.93
CA ASN A 17 -6.73 -0.33 17.95
C ASN A 17 -8.23 -0.66 17.87
N ASP A 18 -9.09 0.13 18.55
CA ASP A 18 -10.54 0.17 18.30
C ASP A 18 -11.00 1.51 17.69
N GLN A 19 -10.09 2.25 17.06
CA GLN A 19 -10.47 3.40 16.25
C GLN A 19 -10.76 2.95 14.83
N ILE A 20 -12.04 2.61 14.61
CA ILE A 20 -12.78 2.73 13.35
C ILE A 20 -11.95 3.53 12.37
N SER A 21 -11.45 2.82 11.36
CA SER A 21 -10.65 3.34 10.26
C SER A 21 -11.21 4.69 9.83
N ARG A 22 -10.60 5.79 10.28
CA ARG A 22 -10.89 7.14 9.79
C ARG A 22 -10.25 7.25 8.41
N ILE A 23 -10.61 6.33 7.52
CA ILE A 23 -10.45 6.43 6.09
C ILE A 23 -11.25 7.69 5.78
N LYS A 24 -10.53 8.80 5.60
CA LYS A 24 -11.04 9.91 4.82
C LYS A 24 -11.62 9.25 3.59
N GLN A 25 -12.95 9.20 3.47
CA GLN A 25 -13.68 8.69 2.32
C GLN A 25 -13.26 9.60 1.17
N ARG A 26 -12.07 9.34 0.61
CA ARG A 26 -11.65 9.89 -0.66
C ARG A 26 -12.73 9.38 -1.60
N SER A 27 -13.48 10.30 -2.19
CA SER A 27 -14.48 9.98 -3.22
C SER A 27 -13.91 8.87 -4.08
N ALA A 28 -14.63 7.75 -4.17
CA ALA A 28 -14.18 6.60 -4.93
C ALA A 28 -13.76 7.10 -6.32
N PHE A 29 -12.47 6.95 -6.65
CA PHE A 29 -12.00 7.35 -7.96
C PHE A 29 -12.71 6.46 -8.98
N ASP A 30 -13.52 7.06 -9.85
CA ASP A 30 -14.17 6.33 -10.93
C ASP A 30 -13.08 5.77 -11.86
N HIS A 31 -12.85 4.47 -11.73
CA HIS A 31 -11.89 3.75 -12.55
C HIS A 31 -12.53 3.43 -13.89
N VAL A 32 -11.81 3.73 -14.98
CA VAL A 32 -12.21 3.26 -16.31
C VAL A 32 -12.46 1.75 -16.24
N SER A 33 -13.66 1.34 -16.62
CA SER A 33 -14.06 -0.07 -16.60
C SER A 33 -13.18 -0.87 -17.57
N ASN A 34 -12.98 -2.16 -17.32
CA ASN A 34 -12.22 -3.00 -18.24
C ASN A 34 -12.92 -3.09 -19.62
N PHE A 35 -14.25 -2.99 -19.64
CA PHE A 35 -15.02 -2.88 -20.87
C PHE A 35 -14.63 -1.63 -21.68
N ASP A 36 -14.60 -0.46 -21.04
CA ASP A 36 -14.21 0.80 -21.68
C ASP A 36 -12.74 0.76 -22.13
N ARG A 37 -11.84 0.14 -21.35
CA ARG A 37 -10.44 -0.06 -21.76
C ARG A 37 -10.33 -0.85 -23.06
N ARG A 38 -11.06 -1.96 -23.17
CA ARG A 38 -11.10 -2.78 -24.39
C ARG A 38 -11.69 -2.01 -25.57
N ARG A 39 -12.78 -1.26 -25.35
CA ARG A 39 -13.35 -0.38 -26.38
C ARG A 39 -12.36 0.67 -26.88
N ILE A 40 -11.56 1.25 -25.99
CA ILE A 40 -10.51 2.21 -26.35
C ILE A 40 -9.46 1.58 -27.27
N VAL A 41 -8.98 0.38 -26.93
CA VAL A 41 -7.99 -0.35 -27.77
C VAL A 41 -8.57 -0.68 -29.13
N VAL A 42 -9.77 -1.26 -29.18
CA VAL A 42 -10.44 -1.59 -30.45
C VAL A 42 -10.64 -0.33 -31.31
N CYS A 43 -11.08 0.79 -30.70
CA CYS A 43 -11.22 2.05 -31.41
C CYS A 43 -9.87 2.59 -31.93
N ARG A 44 -8.78 2.28 -31.24
CA ARG A 44 -7.44 2.67 -31.67
C ARG A 44 -6.97 1.87 -32.88
N ASP A 45 -7.33 0.59 -32.97
CA ASP A 45 -7.06 -0.26 -34.14
C ASP A 45 -7.78 0.25 -35.40
N TYR A 46 -8.99 0.80 -35.23
CA TYR A 46 -9.72 1.53 -36.29
C TYR A 46 -9.15 2.92 -36.61
N ARG A 47 -7.94 3.25 -36.11
CA ARG A 47 -7.22 4.52 -36.36
C ARG A 47 -8.00 5.79 -36.02
N LEU A 48 -8.93 5.72 -35.07
CA LEU A 48 -9.64 6.90 -34.59
C LEU A 48 -8.71 7.82 -33.81
N SER A 49 -9.01 9.13 -33.86
CA SER A 49 -8.28 10.12 -33.05
C SER A 49 -8.65 9.96 -31.57
N PHE A 50 -7.70 10.24 -30.67
CA PHE A 50 -7.91 10.10 -29.23
C PHE A 50 -9.13 10.90 -28.71
N ARG A 51 -9.40 12.06 -29.31
CA ARG A 51 -10.58 12.88 -29.00
C ARG A 51 -11.88 12.17 -29.38
N GLN A 52 -11.97 11.60 -30.58
CA GLN A 52 -13.15 10.85 -31.04
C GLN A 52 -13.39 9.60 -30.18
N ILE A 53 -12.32 8.88 -29.82
CA ILE A 53 -12.41 7.73 -28.91
C ILE A 53 -12.96 8.17 -27.55
N GLY A 54 -12.43 9.27 -27.00
CA GLY A 54 -12.90 9.85 -25.75
C GLY A 54 -14.38 10.20 -25.77
N SER A 55 -14.86 10.82 -26.86
CA SER A 55 -16.28 11.11 -27.05
C SER A 55 -17.16 9.86 -27.11
N ARG A 56 -16.70 8.76 -27.71
CA ARG A 56 -17.47 7.49 -27.81
C ARG A 56 -17.54 6.71 -26.50
N VAL A 57 -16.50 6.84 -25.66
CA VAL A 57 -16.37 6.10 -24.39
C VAL A 57 -16.76 6.98 -23.19
N GLY A 58 -17.00 8.28 -23.39
CA GLY A 58 -17.31 9.22 -22.32
C GLY A 58 -16.13 9.51 -21.40
N ARG A 59 -14.89 9.50 -21.93
CA ARG A 59 -13.65 9.68 -21.15
C ARG A 59 -12.77 10.78 -21.76
N ASN A 60 -12.00 11.45 -20.90
CA ASN A 60 -11.05 12.48 -21.33
C ASN A 60 -10.00 11.89 -22.30
N GLN A 61 -9.66 12.66 -23.34
CA GLN A 61 -8.59 12.37 -24.30
C GLN A 61 -7.28 11.95 -23.60
N THR A 62 -6.86 12.62 -22.53
CA THR A 62 -5.62 12.26 -21.81
C THR A 62 -5.70 10.86 -21.20
N THR A 63 -6.87 10.45 -20.73
CA THR A 63 -7.10 9.10 -20.20
C THR A 63 -7.02 8.05 -21.31
N VAL A 64 -7.61 8.35 -22.48
CA VAL A 64 -7.53 7.49 -23.67
C VAL A 64 -6.09 7.33 -24.12
N MET A 65 -5.35 8.43 -24.26
CA MET A 65 -3.94 8.44 -24.64
C MET A 65 -3.10 7.53 -23.72
N ARG A 66 -3.21 7.72 -22.40
CA ARG A 66 -2.50 6.91 -21.41
C ARG A 66 -2.82 5.41 -21.49
N ILE A 67 -4.04 5.05 -21.85
CA ILE A 67 -4.45 3.64 -22.01
C ILE A 67 -3.85 3.07 -23.29
N CYS A 68 -3.91 3.81 -24.40
CA CYS A 68 -3.28 3.40 -25.66
C CYS A 68 -1.76 3.27 -25.54
N ASP A 69 -1.09 4.22 -24.89
CA ASP A 69 0.36 4.16 -24.68
C ASP A 69 0.75 2.93 -23.87
N ARG A 70 0.00 2.65 -22.80
CA ARG A 70 0.19 1.43 -22.00
C ARG A 70 -0.04 0.17 -22.83
N TRP A 71 -1.11 0.14 -23.63
CA TRP A 71 -1.39 -1.00 -24.51
C TRP A 71 -0.23 -1.27 -25.47
N MET A 72 0.33 -0.22 -26.08
CA MET A 72 1.49 -0.34 -26.98
C MET A 72 2.76 -0.83 -26.26
N GLN A 73 2.92 -0.52 -24.98
CA GLN A 73 4.09 -0.92 -24.18
C GLN A 73 3.96 -2.32 -23.58
N GLU A 74 2.79 -2.66 -23.06
CA GLU A 74 2.58 -3.85 -22.21
C GLU A 74 1.72 -4.92 -22.88
N GLY A 75 1.00 -4.61 -23.97
CA GLY A 75 0.12 -5.55 -24.67
C GLY A 75 -1.08 -6.04 -23.86
N THR A 76 -1.40 -5.36 -22.75
CA THR A 76 -2.52 -5.72 -21.87
C THR A 76 -3.42 -4.53 -21.56
N THR A 77 -4.73 -4.78 -21.55
CA THR A 77 -5.73 -3.79 -21.10
C THR A 77 -5.95 -3.83 -19.60
N ASP A 78 -5.45 -4.87 -18.92
CA ASP A 78 -5.71 -5.05 -17.50
C ASP A 78 -4.87 -4.10 -16.66
N ARG A 79 -5.46 -3.68 -15.55
CA ARG A 79 -4.76 -2.82 -14.60
C ARG A 79 -3.82 -3.68 -13.76
N ARG A 80 -2.56 -3.26 -13.62
CA ARG A 80 -1.66 -3.82 -12.60
C ARG A 80 -2.28 -3.66 -11.21
N GLY A 81 -2.36 -4.77 -10.48
CA GLY A 81 -2.72 -4.75 -9.06
C GLY A 81 -1.79 -3.80 -8.31
N ARG A 82 -2.26 -3.22 -7.20
CA ARG A 82 -1.33 -2.54 -6.29
C ARG A 82 -0.45 -3.62 -5.68
N SER A 83 0.84 -3.58 -5.95
CA SER A 83 1.81 -4.31 -5.14
C SER A 83 1.98 -3.55 -3.83
N HIS A 84 1.95 -4.30 -2.73
CA HIS A 84 2.44 -3.79 -1.46
C HIS A 84 3.97 -3.87 -1.47
N PRO A 85 4.67 -2.93 -0.82
CA PRO A 85 6.09 -3.09 -0.56
C PRO A 85 6.36 -4.44 0.12
N PRO A 86 7.52 -5.08 -0.14
CA PRO A 86 7.89 -6.31 0.55
C PRO A 86 7.84 -6.11 2.06
N GLN A 87 7.35 -7.13 2.78
CA GLN A 87 7.33 -7.11 4.24
C GLN A 87 8.79 -7.16 4.74
N CYS A 88 9.17 -6.22 5.60
CA CYS A 88 10.54 -6.13 6.12
C CYS A 88 10.83 -7.16 7.23
N THR A 89 9.79 -7.63 7.91
CA THR A 89 9.84 -8.60 9.00
C THR A 89 9.02 -9.83 8.63
N PRO A 90 9.56 -11.05 8.73
CA PRO A 90 8.77 -12.26 8.55
C PRO A 90 7.78 -12.41 9.72
N SER A 91 6.70 -13.15 9.49
CA SER A 91 5.65 -13.37 10.51
C SER A 91 6.15 -14.00 11.83
N SER A 92 7.27 -14.72 11.81
CA SER A 92 7.94 -15.26 13.01
C SER A 92 8.52 -14.15 13.87
N ASP A 93 9.11 -13.13 13.24
CA ASP A 93 9.76 -12.01 13.92
C ASP A 93 8.71 -11.08 14.48
N ASP A 94 7.61 -10.84 13.74
CA ASP A 94 6.48 -10.07 14.24
C ASP A 94 5.91 -10.67 15.54
N ARG A 95 5.75 -11.99 15.62
CA ARG A 95 5.31 -12.69 16.84
C ARG A 95 6.30 -12.50 17.98
N ARG A 96 7.59 -12.55 17.68
CA ARG A 96 8.67 -12.34 18.67
C ARG A 96 8.68 -10.90 19.19
N ILE A 97 8.54 -9.91 18.31
CA ILE A 97 8.42 -8.49 18.67
C ILE A 97 7.25 -8.30 19.62
N VAL A 98 6.08 -8.83 19.26
CA VAL A 98 4.87 -8.77 20.10
C VAL A 98 5.13 -9.44 21.46
N HIS A 99 5.69 -10.64 21.47
CA HIS A 99 6.00 -11.34 22.72
C HIS A 99 6.96 -10.56 23.62
N MET A 100 8.03 -9.98 23.06
CA MET A 100 9.01 -9.17 23.80
C MET A 100 8.37 -7.90 24.37
N ALA A 101 7.53 -7.21 23.59
CA ALA A 101 6.84 -6.00 24.03
C ALA A 101 5.81 -6.29 25.13
N VAL A 102 5.13 -7.44 25.06
CA VAL A 102 4.18 -7.89 26.10
C VAL A 102 4.91 -8.31 27.37
N THR A 103 6.00 -9.06 27.25
CA THR A 103 6.76 -9.58 28.40
C THR A 103 7.51 -8.47 29.13
N ASN A 104 8.15 -7.57 28.39
CA ASN A 104 8.86 -6.43 28.96
C ASN A 104 8.45 -5.14 28.26
N ARG A 105 7.57 -4.40 28.92
CA ARG A 105 7.05 -3.12 28.44
C ARG A 105 8.12 -2.04 28.23
N SER A 106 9.30 -2.19 28.82
CA SER A 106 10.41 -1.22 28.74
C SER A 106 11.47 -1.58 27.69
N VAL A 107 11.24 -2.65 26.92
CA VAL A 107 12.20 -3.09 25.90
C VAL A 107 12.35 -2.04 24.81
N THR A 108 13.60 -1.76 24.42
CA THR A 108 13.91 -0.78 23.38
C THR A 108 13.92 -1.42 21.99
N SER A 109 13.60 -0.64 20.95
CA SER A 109 13.65 -1.11 19.56
C SER A 109 15.04 -1.66 19.17
N ARG A 110 16.13 -1.11 19.73
CA ARG A 110 17.49 -1.62 19.50
C ARG A 110 17.67 -3.02 20.10
N THR A 111 17.20 -3.22 21.32
CA THR A 111 17.26 -4.52 22.01
C THR A 111 16.44 -5.59 21.28
N VAL A 112 15.27 -5.22 20.76
CA VAL A 112 14.43 -6.11 19.96
C VAL A 112 15.11 -6.46 18.63
N ALA A 113 15.68 -5.47 17.92
CA ALA A 113 16.42 -5.72 16.68
C ALA A 113 17.61 -6.66 16.89
N GLN A 114 18.40 -6.45 17.96
CA GLN A 114 19.51 -7.33 18.34
C GLN A 114 19.02 -8.75 18.67
N ASN A 115 17.87 -8.89 19.33
CA ASN A 115 17.30 -10.19 19.62
C ASN A 115 16.89 -10.94 18.34
N ILE A 116 16.23 -10.24 17.41
CA ILE A 116 15.84 -10.82 16.12
C ILE A 116 17.08 -11.27 15.34
N GLU A 117 18.08 -10.40 15.24
CA GLU A 117 19.35 -10.69 14.55
C GLU A 117 20.08 -11.88 15.17
N SER A 118 20.11 -11.97 16.50
CA SER A 118 20.75 -13.09 17.20
C SER A 118 20.07 -14.45 16.96
N VAL A 119 18.76 -14.46 16.68
CA VAL A 119 17.98 -15.70 16.57
C VAL A 119 17.77 -16.13 15.13
N THR A 120 17.59 -15.18 14.23
CA THR A 120 17.25 -15.45 12.83
C THR A 120 18.37 -15.14 11.86
N HIS A 121 19.45 -14.51 12.32
CA HIS A 121 20.53 -13.95 11.49
C HIS A 121 20.01 -12.97 10.41
N HIS A 122 18.78 -12.48 10.57
CA HIS A 122 18.18 -11.44 9.74
C HIS A 122 18.32 -10.09 10.44
N SER A 123 19.02 -9.17 9.81
CA SER A 123 19.23 -7.83 10.36
C SER A 123 18.03 -6.95 10.01
N VAL A 124 17.34 -6.45 11.05
CA VAL A 124 16.17 -5.57 10.90
C VAL A 124 16.53 -4.16 11.35
N SER A 125 16.14 -3.15 10.57
CA SER A 125 16.37 -1.75 10.94
C SER A 125 15.62 -1.40 12.23
N VAL A 126 16.26 -0.68 13.13
CA VAL A 126 15.64 -0.17 14.36
C VAL A 126 14.41 0.70 14.07
N ARG A 127 14.30 1.32 12.88
CA ARG A 127 13.11 2.10 12.47
C ARG A 127 11.91 1.21 12.09
N THR A 128 12.16 -0.04 11.75
CA THR A 128 11.12 -1.04 11.43
C THR A 128 10.48 -1.63 12.70
N ILE A 129 11.19 -1.55 13.84
CA ILE A 129 10.78 -2.06 15.15
C ILE A 129 10.11 -0.97 16.00
#